data_AF-A0A0F9KI54-F1
#
_entry.id   AF-A0A0F9KI54-F1
#
_cell.length_a   1.000
_cell.length_b   1.000
_cell.length_c   1.000
_cell.angle_alpha   90.00
_cell.angle_beta   90.00
_cell.angle_gamma   90.00
#
_symmetry.space_group_name_H-M   'P 1'
#
loop_
_entity.id
_entity.type
_entity.pdbx_description
1 polymer ?
#
loop_
_entity_poly.entity_id
_entity_poly.type
_entity_poly.pdbx_seq_one_letter_code
_entity_poly.pdbx_strand_id
1 'polypeptide(L)'
;TEAYVNEARIISPETGPASEDVGEPACSCVLSAIREMQPAHAELLTRLDLREEPRDTIAADLAVSPSTLRVRVHRARLALKKRISEICPTCGDGRFMQCDCGHSPEVHNRTEMAF
;
A
#
# COMPACT_ATOMS: atom_id res chain seq x y z
N THR A 1 -3.10 6.10 46.29
CA THR A 1 -1.68 6.05 45.89
C THR A 1 -1.60 5.19 44.65
N GLU A 2 -2.09 5.69 43.52
CA GLU A 2 -1.32 6.46 42.52
C GLU A 2 -0.29 5.62 41.76
N ALA A 3 -0.26 5.87 40.45
CA ALA A 3 0.74 5.49 39.46
C ALA A 3 0.70 4.07 38.89
N TYR A 4 -0.24 3.85 37.96
CA TYR A 4 0.05 3.10 36.75
C TYR A 4 1.16 3.88 36.01
N VAL A 5 2.40 3.37 36.03
CA VAL A 5 3.53 4.05 35.37
C VAL A 5 3.58 3.62 33.91
N ASN A 6 3.38 4.61 33.07
CA ASN A 6 3.47 4.62 31.62
C ASN A 6 4.97 4.64 31.22
N GLU A 7 5.40 3.82 30.27
CA GLU A 7 6.66 4.05 29.56
C GLU A 7 6.43 4.15 28.06
N ALA A 8 6.31 5.41 27.61
CA ALA A 8 6.50 5.80 26.23
C ALA A 8 8.01 5.88 25.98
N ARG A 9 8.54 5.12 25.02
CA ARG A 9 9.89 5.34 24.51
C ARG A 9 9.82 5.92 23.10
N ILE A 10 10.02 7.23 23.06
CA ILE A 10 10.21 8.05 21.87
C ILE A 10 11.62 7.77 21.31
N ILE A 11 11.65 7.28 20.07
CA ILE A 11 12.53 7.59 18.92
C ILE A 11 13.92 8.17 19.25
N SER A 12 14.99 7.47 18.84
CA SER A 12 16.26 8.11 18.46
C SER A 12 16.31 8.21 16.93
N PRO A 13 16.62 9.38 16.34
CA PRO A 13 16.93 9.48 14.92
C PRO A 13 18.44 9.33 14.75
N GLU A 14 18.90 8.17 14.28
CA GLU A 14 20.23 8.11 13.65
C GLU A 14 20.13 8.70 12.24
N THR A 15 20.45 9.98 12.13
CA THR A 15 20.65 10.69 10.87
C THR A 15 21.93 10.16 10.20
N GLY A 16 21.83 9.01 9.53
CA GLY A 16 22.76 8.61 8.47
C GLY A 16 22.58 9.51 7.25
N PRO A 17 23.58 9.66 6.36
CA PRO A 17 23.43 10.48 5.16
C PRO A 17 22.19 10.01 4.40
N ALA A 18 21.36 10.96 3.98
CA ALA A 18 20.23 10.73 3.10
C ALA A 18 20.73 10.11 1.80
N SER A 19 20.97 8.80 1.80
CA SER A 19 20.64 8.00 0.63
C SER A 19 19.17 8.31 0.42
N GLU A 20 18.86 8.96 -0.69
CA GLU A 20 17.50 9.00 -1.18
C GLU A 20 17.08 7.53 -1.29
N ASP A 21 16.43 7.03 -0.24
CA ASP A 21 15.73 5.75 -0.23
C ASP A 21 14.52 5.98 -1.12
N VAL A 22 14.80 6.12 -2.41
CA VAL A 22 13.80 6.05 -3.46
C VAL A 22 13.43 4.58 -3.46
N GLY A 23 12.54 4.21 -2.52
CA GLY A 23 12.03 2.86 -2.40
C GLY A 23 11.61 2.35 -3.78
N GLU A 24 11.76 1.04 -4.01
CA GLU A 24 11.50 0.44 -5.31
C GLU A 24 10.19 0.96 -5.91
N PRO A 25 10.18 1.34 -7.20
CA PRO A 25 9.01 1.96 -7.81
C PRO A 25 7.82 1.01 -7.74
N ALA A 26 6.76 1.45 -7.07
CA ALA A 26 5.53 0.68 -6.96
C ALA A 26 4.95 0.38 -8.36
N CYS A 27 4.39 -0.82 -8.51
CA CYS A 27 3.73 -1.20 -9.76
C CYS A 27 2.60 -0.23 -10.09
N SER A 28 2.70 0.41 -11.24
CA SER A 28 1.71 1.40 -11.68
C SER A 28 0.30 0.82 -11.82
N CYS A 29 0.12 -0.45 -12.19
CA CYS A 29 -1.20 -1.09 -12.20
C CYS A 29 -1.90 -1.02 -10.85
N VAL A 30 -1.14 -1.14 -9.75
CA VAL A 30 -1.66 -1.04 -8.38
C VAL A 30 -2.06 0.41 -8.10
N LEU A 31 -1.21 1.38 -8.47
CA LEU A 31 -1.51 2.81 -8.28
C LEU A 31 -2.75 3.24 -9.08
N SER A 32 -2.87 2.81 -10.33
CA SER A 32 -4.04 3.04 -11.19
C SER A 32 -5.29 2.39 -10.60
N ALA A 33 -5.18 1.14 -10.13
CA ALA A 33 -6.31 0.47 -9.46
C ALA A 33 -6.79 1.26 -8.23
N ILE A 34 -5.88 1.71 -7.37
CA ILE A 34 -6.23 2.50 -6.17
C ILE A 34 -6.93 3.82 -6.54
N ARG A 35 -6.47 4.52 -7.59
CA ARG A 35 -7.07 5.79 -8.05
C ARG A 35 -8.50 5.65 -8.55
N GLU A 36 -8.85 4.49 -9.10
CA GLU A 36 -10.19 4.23 -9.67
C GLU A 36 -11.16 3.59 -8.66
N MET A 37 -10.68 3.22 -7.47
CA MET A 37 -11.51 2.64 -6.43
C MET A 37 -12.44 3.67 -5.78
N GLN A 38 -13.46 3.18 -5.08
CA GLN A 38 -14.27 4.01 -4.19
C GLN A 38 -13.35 4.78 -3.21
N PRO A 39 -13.54 6.11 -3.05
CA PRO A 39 -12.61 6.95 -2.28
C PRO A 39 -12.35 6.42 -0.87
N ALA A 40 -13.39 5.94 -0.19
CA ALA A 40 -13.27 5.38 1.16
C ALA A 40 -12.38 4.12 1.24
N HIS A 41 -12.31 3.31 0.16
CA HIS A 41 -11.38 2.18 0.10
C HIS A 41 -9.97 2.63 -0.27
N ALA A 42 -9.85 3.54 -1.24
CA ALA A 42 -8.55 4.08 -1.66
C ALA A 42 -7.82 4.76 -0.48
N GLU A 43 -8.54 5.54 0.31
CA GLU A 43 -8.02 6.18 1.52
C GLU A 43 -7.56 5.16 2.56
N LEU A 44 -8.40 4.17 2.86
CA LEU A 44 -8.04 3.11 3.83
C LEU A 44 -6.78 2.35 3.41
N LEU A 45 -6.68 1.97 2.13
CA LEU A 45 -5.51 1.27 1.60
C LEU A 45 -4.28 2.17 1.57
N THR A 46 -4.44 3.46 1.24
CA THR A 46 -3.32 4.41 1.26
C THR A 46 -2.77 4.57 2.66
N ARG A 47 -3.64 4.82 3.65
CA ARG A 47 -3.22 4.98 5.05
C ARG A 47 -2.57 3.72 5.60
N LEU A 48 -3.18 2.56 5.35
CA LEU A 48 -2.73 1.31 5.95
C LEU A 48 -1.55 0.66 5.20
N ASP A 49 -1.64 0.57 3.87
CA ASP A 49 -0.72 -0.25 3.06
C ASP A 49 0.40 0.59 2.41
N LEU A 50 0.20 1.91 2.20
CA LEU A 50 1.22 2.79 1.60
C LEU A 50 1.91 3.71 2.62
N ARG A 51 1.20 4.14 3.66
CA ARG A 51 1.74 5.00 4.73
C ARG A 51 2.02 4.22 6.02
N GLU A 52 1.72 2.92 6.03
CA GLU A 52 1.93 2.01 7.16
C GLU A 52 1.37 2.54 8.49
N GLU A 53 0.28 3.30 8.43
CA GLU A 53 -0.27 3.96 9.60
C GLU A 53 -0.91 2.93 10.56
N PRO A 54 -0.72 3.07 11.89
CA PRO A 54 -1.30 2.15 12.85
C PRO A 54 -2.83 2.07 12.75
N ARG A 55 -3.35 0.84 12.79
CA ARG A 55 -4.80 0.58 12.69
C ARG A 55 -5.61 1.30 13.76
N ASP A 56 -5.07 1.43 14.97
CA ASP A 56 -5.79 2.07 16.08
C ASP A 56 -5.95 3.57 15.84
N THR A 57 -4.93 4.23 15.26
CA THR A 57 -5.01 5.63 14.81
C THR A 57 -6.08 5.81 13.73
N ILE A 58 -6.05 4.96 12.69
CA ILE A 58 -7.05 4.99 11.62
C ILE A 58 -8.47 4.75 12.16
N ALA A 59 -8.62 3.81 13.10
CA ALA A 59 -9.92 3.51 13.70
C ALA A 59 -10.47 4.69 14.51
N ALA A 60 -9.62 5.34 15.30
CA ALA A 60 -9.96 6.52 16.08
C ALA A 60 -10.37 7.69 15.18
N ASP A 61 -9.58 7.99 14.15
CA ASP A 61 -9.84 9.10 13.21
C ASP A 61 -11.15 8.91 12.44
N LEU A 62 -11.48 7.67 12.10
CA LEU A 62 -12.73 7.33 11.41
C LEU A 62 -13.90 7.10 12.36
N ALA A 63 -13.69 7.23 13.68
CA ALA A 63 -14.68 6.96 14.74
C ALA A 63 -15.36 5.58 14.59
N VAL A 64 -14.58 4.54 14.28
CA VAL A 64 -15.08 3.16 14.16
C VAL A 64 -14.36 2.22 15.12
N SER A 65 -15.01 1.09 15.46
CA SER A 65 -14.35 0.04 16.22
C SER A 65 -13.21 -0.63 15.42
N PRO A 66 -12.18 -1.19 16.08
CA PRO A 66 -11.14 -1.97 15.41
C PRO A 66 -11.69 -3.16 14.60
N SER A 67 -12.77 -3.78 15.09
CA SER A 67 -13.47 -4.87 14.39
C SER A 67 -14.11 -4.39 13.07
N THR A 68 -14.73 -3.21 13.08
CA THR A 68 -15.32 -2.60 11.88
C THR A 68 -14.23 -2.20 10.89
N LEU A 69 -13.14 -1.62 11.37
CA LEU A 69 -11.99 -1.27 10.53
C LEU A 69 -11.43 -2.51 9.83
N ARG A 70 -11.20 -3.60 10.56
CA ARG A 70 -10.70 -4.87 9.99
C ARG A 70 -11.56 -5.37 8.83
N VAL A 71 -12.89 -5.33 8.98
CA VAL A 71 -13.83 -5.76 7.93
C VAL A 71 -13.76 -4.81 6.73
N ARG A 72 -13.73 -3.49 6.97
CA ARG A 72 -13.60 -2.49 5.89
C ARG A 72 -12.31 -2.67 5.10
N VAL A 73 -11.18 -2.86 5.77
CA VAL A 73 -9.88 -3.13 5.15
C VAL A 73 -9.91 -4.41 4.32
N HIS A 74 -10.48 -5.48 4.86
CA HIS A 74 -10.61 -6.74 4.11
C HIS A 74 -11.40 -6.54 2.81
N ARG A 75 -12.54 -5.85 2.87
CA ARG A 75 -13.35 -5.54 1.68
C ARG A 75 -12.61 -4.63 0.70
N ALA A 76 -11.89 -3.63 1.18
CA ALA A 76 -11.06 -2.76 0.35
C ALA A 76 -10.01 -3.57 -0.41
N ARG A 77 -9.30 -4.50 0.26
CA ARG A 77 -8.30 -5.37 -0.39
C ARG A 77 -8.91 -6.34 -1.41
N LEU A 78 -10.10 -6.89 -1.15
CA LEU A 78 -10.83 -7.70 -2.14
C LEU A 78 -11.21 -6.88 -3.37
N ALA A 79 -11.71 -5.66 -3.17
CA ALA A 79 -12.05 -4.75 -4.26
C ALA A 79 -10.81 -4.34 -5.06
N LEU A 80 -9.69 -4.07 -4.38
CA LEU A 80 -8.40 -3.79 -5.03
C LEU A 80 -7.94 -4.98 -5.87
N LYS A 81 -7.93 -6.20 -5.31
CA LYS A 81 -7.55 -7.41 -6.05
C LYS A 81 -8.39 -7.56 -7.32
N LYS A 82 -9.72 -7.42 -7.20
CA LYS A 82 -10.62 -7.48 -8.36
C LYS A 82 -10.24 -6.45 -9.42
N ARG A 83 -10.03 -5.19 -9.02
CA ARG A 83 -9.69 -4.11 -9.95
C ARG A 83 -8.33 -4.34 -10.62
N ILE A 84 -7.32 -4.80 -9.88
CA ILE A 84 -6.02 -5.16 -10.44
C ILE A 84 -6.19 -6.25 -11.49
N SER A 85 -6.95 -7.31 -11.21
CA SER A 85 -7.20 -8.38 -12.19
C SER A 85 -7.88 -7.89 -13.48
N GLU A 86 -8.72 -6.86 -13.40
CA GLU A 86 -9.36 -6.23 -14.57
C GLU A 86 -8.37 -5.36 -15.38
N ILE A 87 -7.42 -4.71 -14.72
CA ILE A 87 -6.40 -3.85 -15.37
C ILE A 87 -5.25 -4.68 -15.95
N CYS A 88 -4.79 -5.68 -15.20
CA CYS A 88 -3.67 -6.53 -15.55
C CYS A 88 -3.82 -7.92 -14.91
N PRO A 89 -4.14 -8.97 -15.70
CA PRO A 89 -4.27 -10.33 -15.18
C PRO A 89 -3.00 -10.84 -14.47
N THR A 90 -1.81 -10.52 -15.01
CA THR A 90 -0.53 -10.91 -14.42
C THR A 90 -0.33 -10.33 -13.02
N CYS A 91 -0.61 -9.04 -12.83
CA CYS A 91 -0.58 -8.42 -11.51
C CYS A 91 -1.71 -8.94 -10.60
N GLY A 92 -2.87 -9.28 -11.18
CA GLY A 92 -3.99 -9.88 -10.45
C GLY A 92 -3.67 -11.24 -9.81
N ASP A 93 -2.73 -11.97 -10.41
CA ASP A 93 -2.17 -13.22 -9.88
C ASP A 93 -1.04 -12.99 -8.85
N GLY A 94 -0.71 -11.74 -8.54
CA GLY A 94 0.37 -11.37 -7.62
C GLY A 94 1.76 -11.35 -8.25
N ARG A 95 1.89 -11.49 -9.58
CA ARG A 95 3.15 -11.37 -10.31
C ARG A 95 3.42 -9.90 -10.68
N PHE A 96 3.50 -9.03 -9.67
CA PHE A 96 3.74 -7.61 -9.87
C PHE A 96 5.10 -7.36 -10.55
N MET A 97 5.18 -6.33 -11.39
CA MET A 97 6.38 -5.96 -12.17
C MET A 97 6.86 -7.03 -13.17
N GLN A 98 6.11 -8.11 -13.35
CA GLN A 98 6.36 -9.16 -14.34
C GLN A 98 5.37 -9.10 -15.51
N CYS A 99 4.54 -8.06 -15.59
CA CYS A 99 3.70 -7.80 -16.75
C CYS A 99 4.49 -7.06 -17.84
N ASP A 100 4.09 -7.23 -19.08
CA ASP A 100 4.47 -6.44 -20.26
C ASP A 100 3.47 -5.29 -20.52
N CYS A 101 2.59 -5.04 -19.56
CA CYS A 101 1.55 -4.04 -19.67
C CYS A 101 2.15 -2.63 -19.62
N GLY A 102 1.83 -1.78 -20.61
CA GLY A 102 2.35 -0.39 -20.73
C GLY A 102 1.97 0.57 -19.59
N HIS A 103 1.32 0.03 -18.55
CA HIS A 103 1.15 0.70 -17.28
C HIS A 103 2.41 0.58 -16.43
N SER A 104 3.15 -0.53 -16.42
CA SER A 104 4.41 -0.60 -15.68
C SER A 104 5.36 0.48 -16.17
N PRO A 105 5.92 1.36 -15.30
CA PRO A 105 7.01 2.23 -15.72
C PRO A 105 8.08 1.33 -16.34
N GLU A 106 8.61 1.79 -17.47
CA GLU A 106 9.47 1.09 -18.42
C GLU A 106 10.60 0.30 -17.74
N VAL A 107 10.38 -0.98 -17.45
CA VAL A 107 11.44 -1.92 -17.01
C VAL A 107 11.60 -3.10 -17.97
N HIS A 108 10.77 -3.18 -19.03
CA HIS A 108 10.80 -4.30 -19.97
C HIS A 108 11.39 -3.99 -21.36
N ASN A 109 12.41 -3.13 -21.45
CA ASN A 109 13.19 -3.00 -22.69
C ASN A 109 14.64 -3.49 -22.53
N ARG A 110 14.83 -4.80 -22.33
CA ARG A 110 16.16 -5.43 -22.39
C ARG A 110 16.21 -6.75 -23.17
N THR A 111 15.12 -7.18 -23.80
CA THR A 111 15.09 -8.47 -24.51
C THR A 111 14.52 -8.34 -25.92
N GLU A 112 15.04 -7.39 -26.69
CA GLU A 112 14.99 -7.45 -28.16
C GLU A 112 16.38 -7.16 -28.72
N MET A 113 17.30 -8.13 -28.63
CA MET A 113 18.43 -8.33 -29.57
C MET A 113 19.05 -9.72 -29.32
N ALA A 114 18.49 -10.77 -29.93
CA ALA A 114 19.20 -12.01 -30.24
C ALA A 114 18.34 -12.87 -31.19
N PHE A 115 18.29 -12.49 -32.46
CA PHE A 115 18.11 -13.39 -33.60
C PHE A 115 19.10 -12.97 -34.69
#